data_AF-C5DCE1-F1
#
_entry.id   AF-C5DCE1-F1
#
_cell.length_a   1.000
_cell.length_b   1.000
_cell.length_c   1.000
_cell.angle_alpha   90.00
_cell.angle_beta   90.00
_cell.angle_gamma   90.00
#
_symmetry.space_group_name_H-M   'P 1'
#
loop_
_entity.id
_entity.type
_entity.pdbx_description
1 polymer ?
#
loop_
_entity_poly.entity_id
_entity_poly.type
_entity_poly.pdbx_seq_one_letter_code
_entity_poly.pdbx_strand_id
1 'polypeptide(L)'
;MADKFPPLENEDFDTEVTAGQEETDFLKREAELLGDEFKTEEDSEFLQENKNDELENFEEQYPALDEGAAVSKAEGQAQADDDDDFGEPQSAVSQNARATNSEAIAKWKESRDKEISERDASQEKAKAELQEKAVKHMDDFYDNYNRKKEQQLKDTEAEAEKFSKEREGFFNQDNTTWDRVLQLINVDDADLVAGRDRSKFKEILLKLKGNKNAPGA
;
A
#
# COMPACT_ATOMS: atom_id res chain seq x y z
N MET A 1 -12.76 19.77 10.42
CA MET A 1 -12.14 18.98 9.34
C MET A 1 -12.47 17.49 9.44
N ALA A 2 -12.91 16.98 10.60
CA ALA A 2 -13.35 15.59 10.77
C ALA A 2 -14.70 15.26 10.09
N ASP A 3 -15.59 16.24 9.88
CA ASP A 3 -16.93 15.99 9.32
C ASP A 3 -16.97 15.78 7.80
N LYS A 4 -15.81 15.74 7.13
CA LYS A 4 -15.69 15.53 5.68
C LYS A 4 -15.27 14.11 5.31
N PHE A 5 -14.97 13.27 6.29
CA PHE A 5 -14.55 11.89 6.06
C PHE A 5 -15.62 10.92 6.54
N PRO A 6 -15.95 9.88 5.75
CA PRO A 6 -16.81 8.82 6.24
C PRO A 6 -16.17 8.17 7.47
N PRO A 7 -16.93 7.91 8.54
CA PRO A 7 -16.42 7.26 9.73
C PRO A 7 -15.94 5.85 9.36
N LEU A 8 -14.74 5.49 9.83
CA LEU A 8 -14.20 4.15 9.69
C LEU A 8 -15.02 3.24 10.63
N GLU A 9 -15.97 2.49 10.06
CA GLU A 9 -16.62 1.39 10.76
C GLU A 9 -15.64 0.21 10.79
N ASN A 10 -15.19 -0.13 12.01
CA ASN A 10 -14.47 -1.33 12.41
C ASN A 10 -12.94 -1.29 12.23
N GLU A 11 -12.20 -1.07 13.31
CA GLU A 11 -11.50 -2.14 14.05
C GLU A 11 -10.74 -1.55 15.25
N ASP A 12 -11.00 -2.12 16.42
CA ASP A 12 -10.28 -1.88 17.66
C ASP A 12 -8.78 -2.19 17.47
N PHE A 13 -7.97 -1.14 17.32
CA PHE A 13 -6.52 -1.25 17.45
C PHE A 13 -6.19 -1.45 18.93
N ASP A 14 -6.10 -2.72 19.33
CA ASP A 14 -5.68 -3.12 20.66
C ASP A 14 -4.17 -2.84 20.82
N THR A 15 -3.83 -1.62 21.20
CA THR A 15 -2.45 -1.22 21.52
C THR A 15 -2.10 -1.63 22.94
N GLU A 16 -2.09 -2.93 23.24
CA GLU A 16 -1.50 -3.45 24.48
C GLU A 16 -0.10 -3.98 24.17
N VAL A 17 0.87 -3.06 24.12
CA VAL A 17 2.29 -3.40 24.05
C VAL A 17 2.70 -3.94 25.42
N THR A 18 2.71 -5.27 25.56
CA THR A 18 3.29 -5.95 26.71
C THR A 18 4.80 -5.76 26.69
N ALA A 19 5.28 -4.83 27.51
CA ALA A 19 6.68 -4.57 27.77
C ALA A 19 7.33 -5.83 28.36
N GLY A 20 8.07 -6.60 27.55
CA GLY A 20 8.87 -7.69 28.13
C GLY A 20 9.65 -8.62 27.22
N GLN A 21 9.27 -8.92 25.97
CA GLN A 21 9.91 -10.05 25.27
C GLN A 21 10.24 -9.95 23.77
N GLU A 22 9.96 -8.86 23.04
CA GLU A 22 10.02 -8.94 21.55
C GLU A 22 10.69 -7.78 20.82
N GLU A 23 11.59 -7.02 21.45
CA GLU A 23 12.30 -5.92 20.75
C GLU A 23 13.32 -6.38 19.68
N THR A 24 13.58 -7.69 19.53
CA THR A 24 14.59 -8.19 18.58
C THR A 24 14.02 -8.97 17.39
N ASP A 25 12.70 -9.06 17.24
CA ASP A 25 12.10 -9.90 16.20
C ASP A 25 10.95 -9.24 15.44
N PHE A 26 11.14 -7.96 15.11
CA PHE A 26 10.23 -7.19 14.26
C PHE A 26 9.89 -7.93 12.96
N LEU A 27 10.88 -8.60 12.34
CA LEU A 27 10.64 -9.37 11.11
C LEU A 27 9.75 -10.60 11.34
N LYS A 28 9.92 -11.37 12.42
CA LYS A 28 9.03 -12.50 12.67
C LYS A 28 7.63 -12.07 13.07
N ARG A 29 7.51 -10.99 13.85
CA ARG A 29 6.20 -10.45 14.24
C ARG A 29 5.41 -9.99 13.02
N GLU A 30 6.04 -9.23 12.13
CA GLU A 30 5.38 -8.79 10.89
C GLU A 30 5.13 -9.97 9.94
N ALA A 31 6.03 -10.95 9.85
CA ALA A 31 5.81 -12.15 9.04
C ALA A 31 4.64 -13.01 9.54
N GLU A 32 4.46 -13.14 10.85
CA GLU A 32 3.33 -13.87 11.42
C GLU A 32 2.00 -13.12 11.22
N LEU A 33 2.02 -11.78 11.31
CA LEU A 33 0.85 -10.94 11.08
C LEU A 33 0.41 -10.91 9.61
N LEU A 34 1.37 -10.89 8.67
CA LEU A 34 1.12 -10.75 7.23
C LEU A 34 0.92 -12.11 6.52
N GLY A 35 1.36 -13.21 7.14
CA GLY A 35 1.23 -14.57 6.60
C GLY A 35 2.08 -14.85 5.36
N ASP A 36 1.96 -16.07 4.81
CA ASP A 36 2.75 -16.51 3.65
C ASP A 36 2.25 -15.94 2.30
N GLU A 37 1.20 -15.09 2.27
CA GLU A 37 0.62 -14.54 1.03
C GLU A 37 1.55 -13.60 0.25
N PHE A 38 2.56 -13.03 0.91
CA PHE A 38 3.53 -12.11 0.30
C PHE A 38 4.94 -12.69 0.15
N LYS A 39 5.15 -13.94 0.58
CA LYS A 39 6.46 -14.58 0.54
C LYS A 39 6.75 -15.11 -0.87
N THR A 40 7.69 -14.49 -1.57
CA THR A 40 8.14 -14.93 -2.89
C THR A 40 9.38 -15.81 -2.76
N GLU A 41 9.65 -16.68 -3.74
CA GLU A 41 10.86 -17.53 -3.76
C GLU A 41 12.14 -16.68 -3.78
N GLU A 42 12.09 -15.49 -4.38
CA GLU A 42 13.19 -14.51 -4.42
C GLU A 42 13.55 -13.93 -3.05
N ASP A 43 12.58 -13.84 -2.13
CA ASP A 43 12.80 -13.28 -0.77
C ASP A 43 13.65 -14.22 0.09
N SER A 44 13.49 -15.54 -0.09
CA SER A 44 14.35 -16.54 0.57
C SER A 44 15.79 -16.53 0.08
N GLU A 45 16.01 -16.20 -1.20
CA GLU A 45 17.33 -16.09 -1.80
C GLU A 45 18.04 -14.83 -1.29
N PHE A 46 17.34 -13.68 -1.23
CA PHE A 46 17.86 -12.43 -0.68
C PHE A 46 18.27 -12.51 0.80
N LEU A 47 17.48 -13.23 1.61
CA LEU A 47 17.76 -13.43 3.04
C LEU A 47 18.89 -14.43 3.33
N GLN A 48 19.21 -15.31 2.38
CA GLN A 48 20.31 -16.28 2.50
C GLN A 48 21.63 -15.75 1.94
N GLU A 49 21.63 -15.02 0.82
CA GLU A 49 22.86 -14.54 0.18
C GLU A 49 23.53 -13.40 0.95
N ASN A 50 22.77 -12.46 1.52
CA ASN A 50 23.38 -11.25 2.12
C ASN A 50 23.86 -11.42 3.56
N LYS A 51 23.48 -12.48 4.27
CA LYS A 51 23.86 -12.63 5.69
C LYS A 51 25.32 -13.00 5.91
N ASN A 52 25.92 -13.74 4.99
CA ASN A 52 27.32 -14.14 5.13
C ASN A 52 28.28 -13.07 4.60
N ASP A 53 28.00 -12.54 3.41
CA ASP A 53 28.92 -11.60 2.76
C ASP A 53 28.92 -10.22 3.44
N GLU A 54 27.77 -9.75 3.96
CA GLU A 54 27.68 -8.47 4.66
C GLU A 54 28.28 -8.54 6.07
N LEU A 55 28.17 -9.71 6.73
CA LEU A 55 28.76 -9.97 8.05
C LEU A 55 30.28 -10.12 7.96
N GLU A 56 30.80 -10.86 6.96
CA GLU A 56 32.24 -10.96 6.72
C GLU A 56 32.87 -9.59 6.39
N ASN A 57 32.20 -8.78 5.56
CA ASN A 57 32.68 -7.44 5.22
C ASN A 57 32.61 -6.47 6.43
N PHE A 58 31.69 -6.68 7.37
CA PHE A 58 31.66 -5.95 8.64
C PHE A 58 32.82 -6.35 9.58
N GLU A 59 33.13 -7.64 9.67
CA GLU A 59 34.28 -8.16 10.43
C GLU A 59 35.63 -7.71 9.86
N GLU A 60 35.72 -7.50 8.55
CA GLU A 60 36.94 -6.94 7.91
C GLU A 60 37.12 -5.44 8.17
N GLN A 61 36.02 -4.68 8.26
CA GLN A 61 36.04 -3.22 8.43
C GLN A 61 36.26 -2.79 9.89
N TYR A 62 36.00 -3.68 10.84
CA TYR A 62 36.25 -3.46 12.25
C TYR A 62 37.14 -4.58 12.80
N PRO A 63 38.43 -4.30 13.13
CA PRO A 63 39.29 -5.29 13.74
C PRO A 63 38.64 -5.87 14.99
N ALA A 64 38.45 -7.19 15.03
CA ALA A 64 37.95 -7.89 16.21
C ALA A 64 38.80 -7.49 17.42
N LEU A 65 38.18 -6.80 18.38
CA LEU A 65 38.76 -6.56 19.69
C LEU A 65 38.84 -7.93 20.38
N ASP A 66 40.06 -8.47 20.44
CA ASP A 66 40.47 -9.69 21.13
C ASP A 66 39.58 -9.99 22.35
N GLU A 67 38.98 -11.18 22.34
CA GLU A 67 38.17 -11.77 23.42
C GLU A 67 39.03 -12.00 24.66
N GLY A 68 39.32 -10.91 25.38
CA GLY A 68 40.04 -10.86 26.65
C GLY A 68 39.20 -10.32 27.80
N ALA A 69 37.88 -10.17 27.63
CA ALA A 69 36.96 -9.84 28.72
C ALA A 69 35.90 -10.94 28.83
N ALA A 70 36.17 -11.91 29.71
CA ALA A 70 35.24 -12.95 30.09
C ALA A 70 33.94 -12.34 30.65
N VAL A 71 32.88 -12.27 29.83
CA VAL A 71 31.53 -11.96 30.30
C VAL A 71 30.96 -13.24 30.91
N SER A 72 31.22 -13.41 32.20
CA SER A 72 30.63 -14.45 33.03
C SER A 72 29.12 -14.22 33.12
N LYS A 73 28.35 -15.17 32.61
CA LYS A 73 26.91 -15.29 32.86
C LYS A 73 26.66 -15.54 34.35
N ALA A 74 25.97 -14.64 35.05
CA ALA A 74 25.31 -14.93 36.32
C ALA A 74 24.13 -13.98 36.58
N GLU A 75 22.92 -14.51 36.41
CA GLU A 75 21.73 -13.95 37.05
C GLU A 75 21.76 -14.23 38.55
N GLY A 76 21.46 -13.20 39.34
CA GLY A 76 20.80 -13.33 40.64
C GLY A 76 21.66 -13.13 41.89
N GLN A 77 21.75 -11.90 42.40
CA GLN A 77 21.15 -11.49 43.69
C GLN A 77 21.63 -10.09 44.09
N ALA A 78 20.66 -9.27 44.51
CA ALA A 78 20.83 -7.88 44.90
C ALA A 78 21.73 -7.71 46.14
N GLN A 79 22.74 -6.85 46.01
CA GLN A 79 23.17 -6.00 47.12
C GLN A 79 23.81 -4.72 46.55
N ALA A 80 23.40 -3.60 47.14
CA ALA A 80 23.77 -2.25 46.76
C ALA A 80 25.26 -1.95 47.00
N ASP A 81 25.69 -0.92 46.29
CA ASP A 81 26.96 -0.17 46.36
C ASP A 81 28.11 -0.65 45.46
N ASP A 82 28.60 0.34 44.72
CA ASP A 82 29.86 0.51 44.00
C ASP A 82 29.94 0.17 42.49
N ASP A 83 30.35 1.21 41.77
CA ASP A 83 30.93 1.30 40.42
C ASP A 83 30.02 1.15 39.17
N ASP A 84 29.25 2.22 38.92
CA ASP A 84 28.80 2.64 37.57
C ASP A 84 30.02 2.95 36.68
N ASP A 85 30.60 1.93 36.05
CA ASP A 85 31.57 2.04 34.94
C ASP A 85 30.86 1.98 33.58
N PHE A 86 29.79 2.78 33.43
CA PHE A 86 29.26 3.15 32.12
C PHE A 86 29.96 4.42 31.70
N GLY A 87 31.06 4.28 30.97
CA GLY A 87 31.98 5.35 30.59
C GLY A 87 31.28 6.64 30.16
N GLU A 88 31.16 7.57 31.10
CA GLU A 88 31.00 8.98 30.81
C GLU A 88 32.07 9.36 29.78
N PRO A 89 31.79 10.22 28.78
CA PRO A 89 32.86 10.81 28.00
C PRO A 89 33.71 11.59 29.01
N GLN A 90 34.85 11.00 29.42
CA GLN A 90 35.76 11.59 30.37
C GLN A 90 36.06 12.98 29.84
N SER A 91 35.46 13.95 30.51
CA SER A 91 35.79 15.34 30.38
C SER A 91 37.19 15.45 30.93
N ALA A 92 38.18 15.20 30.07
CA ALA A 92 39.54 15.67 30.25
C ALA A 92 39.43 17.20 30.24
N VAL A 93 39.03 17.75 31.39
CA VAL A 93 39.17 19.15 31.73
C VAL A 93 40.67 19.37 31.80
N SER A 94 41.25 19.62 30.63
CA SER A 94 42.53 20.26 30.49
C SER A 94 42.40 21.62 31.17
N GLN A 95 42.81 21.68 32.43
CA GLN A 95 42.80 22.87 33.27
C GLN A 95 43.76 23.98 32.76
N ASN A 96 44.33 23.83 31.55
CA ASN A 96 45.14 24.84 30.88
C ASN A 96 44.42 25.63 29.76
N ALA A 97 43.12 25.42 29.51
CA ALA A 97 42.37 26.16 28.49
C ALA A 97 41.47 27.29 29.03
N ARG A 98 41.67 27.75 30.27
CA ARG A 98 40.73 28.66 30.96
C ARG A 98 40.87 30.16 30.64
N ALA A 99 41.78 30.59 29.77
CA ALA A 99 42.04 32.03 29.60
C ALA A 99 41.89 32.62 28.18
N THR A 100 41.54 31.83 27.16
CA THR A 100 41.41 32.36 25.76
C THR A 100 40.17 31.87 25.01
N ASN A 101 39.28 31.13 25.68
CA ASN A 101 38.02 30.64 25.12
C ASN A 101 36.88 31.63 25.36
N SER A 102 36.80 32.71 24.60
CA SER A 102 35.60 33.54 24.67
C SER A 102 35.12 34.01 23.31
N GLU A 103 35.92 34.74 22.53
CA GLU A 103 35.37 35.39 21.34
C GLU A 103 35.22 34.49 20.11
N ALA A 104 36.22 33.66 19.79
CA ALA A 104 36.14 32.79 18.61
C ALA A 104 35.04 31.72 18.76
N ILE A 105 34.92 31.15 19.95
CA ILE A 105 33.87 30.17 20.27
C ILE A 105 32.51 30.83 20.37
N ALA A 106 32.40 32.07 20.90
CA ALA A 106 31.13 32.81 20.90
C ALA A 106 30.66 33.11 19.47
N LYS A 107 31.56 33.61 18.61
CA LYS A 107 31.25 33.87 17.18
C LYS A 107 30.88 32.60 16.42
N TRP A 108 31.53 31.48 16.71
CA TRP A 108 31.20 30.19 16.12
C TRP A 108 29.82 29.70 16.57
N LYS A 109 29.50 29.78 17.87
CA LYS A 109 28.17 29.44 18.39
C LYS A 109 27.09 30.30 17.76
N GLU A 110 27.29 31.61 17.69
CA GLU A 110 26.34 32.54 17.05
C GLU A 110 26.13 32.21 15.56
N SER A 111 27.20 31.90 14.83
CA SER A 111 27.11 31.52 13.41
C SER A 111 26.37 30.20 13.23
N ARG A 112 26.64 29.21 14.10
CA ARG A 112 25.98 27.89 14.09
C ARG A 112 24.51 27.99 14.47
N ASP A 113 24.18 28.75 15.50
CA ASP A 113 22.80 28.93 15.94
C ASP A 113 21.98 29.66 14.87
N LYS A 114 22.60 30.61 14.15
CA LYS A 114 21.98 31.24 12.99
C LYS A 114 21.76 30.25 11.84
N GLU A 115 22.74 29.43 11.49
CA GLU A 115 22.61 28.41 10.44
C GLU A 115 21.53 27.37 10.79
N ILE A 116 21.48 26.92 12.05
CA ILE A 116 20.44 26.01 12.54
C ILE A 116 19.07 26.67 12.43
N SER A 117 18.94 27.93 12.87
CA SER A 117 17.66 28.66 12.79
C SER A 117 17.19 28.84 11.34
N GLU A 118 18.09 29.17 10.41
CA GLU A 118 17.77 29.28 8.98
C GLU A 118 17.34 27.93 8.40
N ARG A 119 18.05 26.85 8.76
CA ARG A 119 17.71 25.48 8.33
C ARG A 119 16.36 25.05 8.90
N ASP A 120 16.11 25.26 10.18
CA ASP A 120 14.86 24.88 10.84
C ASP A 120 13.67 25.66 10.24
N ALA A 121 13.84 26.95 9.96
CA ALA A 121 12.84 27.76 9.26
C ALA A 121 12.59 27.27 7.81
N SER A 122 13.62 26.79 7.11
CA SER A 122 13.47 26.20 5.77
C SER A 122 12.73 24.86 5.82
N GLN A 123 13.01 24.02 6.82
CA GLN A 123 12.36 22.72 7.01
C GLN A 123 10.90 22.89 7.43
N GLU A 124 10.60 23.85 8.30
CA GLU A 124 9.23 24.17 8.70
C GLU A 124 8.39 24.62 7.49
N LYS A 125 8.94 25.48 6.63
CA LYS A 125 8.30 25.87 5.37
C LYS A 125 8.08 24.69 4.44
N ALA A 126 9.10 23.86 4.23
CA ALA A 126 8.99 22.67 3.38
C ALA A 126 7.92 21.70 3.90
N LYS A 127 7.83 21.51 5.22
CA LYS A 127 6.79 20.71 5.86
C LYS A 127 5.40 21.30 5.65
N ALA A 128 5.24 22.61 5.85
CA ALA A 128 3.97 23.29 5.62
C ALA A 128 3.52 23.19 4.15
N GLU A 129 4.43 23.40 3.20
CA GLU A 129 4.15 23.24 1.77
C GLU A 129 3.79 21.79 1.41
N LEU A 130 4.46 20.81 2.01
CA LEU A 130 4.15 19.40 1.79
C LEU A 130 2.77 19.04 2.33
N GLN A 131 2.41 19.56 3.52
CA GLN A 131 1.07 19.39 4.08
C GLN A 131 0.00 20.03 3.19
N GLU A 132 0.23 21.26 2.70
CA GLU A 132 -0.70 21.92 1.79
C GLU A 132 -0.86 21.14 0.48
N LYS A 133 0.24 20.63 -0.10
CA LYS A 133 0.20 19.79 -1.30
C LYS A 133 -0.57 18.49 -1.04
N ALA A 134 -0.35 17.83 0.10
CA ALA A 134 -1.07 16.61 0.46
C ALA A 134 -2.58 16.85 0.60
N VAL A 135 -2.98 17.96 1.22
CA VAL A 135 -4.40 18.36 1.33
C VAL A 135 -4.99 18.62 -0.06
N LYS A 136 -4.29 19.37 -0.93
CA LYS A 136 -4.75 19.61 -2.31
C LYS A 136 -4.89 18.31 -3.10
N HIS A 137 -3.92 17.39 -2.99
CA HIS A 137 -3.99 16.08 -3.62
C HIS A 137 -5.20 15.27 -3.14
N MET A 138 -5.54 15.36 -1.86
CA MET A 138 -6.72 14.71 -1.31
C MET A 138 -8.01 15.30 -1.89
N ASP A 139 -8.12 16.64 -1.93
CA ASP A 139 -9.28 17.33 -2.51
C ASP A 139 -9.41 16.98 -4.01
N ASP A 140 -8.32 17.04 -4.78
CA ASP A 140 -8.30 16.67 -6.20
C ASP A 140 -8.69 15.21 -6.42
N PHE A 141 -8.28 14.29 -5.54
CA PHE A 141 -8.68 12.89 -5.63
C PHE A 141 -10.19 12.73 -5.49
N TYR A 142 -10.79 13.35 -4.47
CA TYR A 142 -12.23 13.24 -4.25
C TYR A 142 -13.05 13.93 -5.33
N ASP A 143 -12.60 15.08 -5.83
CA ASP A 143 -13.26 15.75 -6.95
C ASP A 143 -13.25 14.89 -8.21
N ASN A 144 -12.10 14.29 -8.53
CA ASN A 144 -11.99 13.40 -9.68
C ASN A 144 -12.78 12.10 -9.49
N TYR A 145 -12.76 11.51 -8.29
CA TYR A 145 -13.53 10.32 -7.96
C TYR A 145 -15.03 10.57 -8.07
N ASN A 146 -15.53 11.67 -7.48
CA ASN A 146 -16.94 12.03 -7.53
C ASN A 146 -17.39 12.32 -8.96
N ARG A 147 -16.59 13.05 -9.75
CA ARG A 147 -16.86 13.27 -11.17
C ARG A 147 -16.92 11.95 -11.94
N LYS A 148 -15.97 11.04 -11.72
CA LYS A 148 -15.94 9.74 -12.39
C LYS A 148 -17.15 8.88 -12.00
N LYS A 149 -17.51 8.86 -10.72
CA LYS A 149 -18.68 8.16 -10.20
C LYS A 149 -19.97 8.71 -10.82
N GLU A 150 -20.13 10.03 -10.87
CA GLU A 150 -21.29 10.67 -11.49
C GLU A 150 -21.36 10.34 -12.99
N GLN A 151 -20.23 10.39 -13.69
CA GLN A 151 -20.17 10.02 -15.10
C GLN A 151 -20.56 8.57 -15.33
N GLN A 152 -20.00 7.63 -14.55
CA GLN A 152 -20.36 6.21 -14.64
C GLN A 152 -21.84 5.96 -14.36
N LEU A 153 -22.42 6.67 -13.39
CA LEU A 153 -23.84 6.56 -13.08
C LEU A 153 -24.70 7.07 -14.23
N LYS A 154 -24.36 8.23 -14.80
CA LYS A 154 -25.04 8.78 -15.99
C LYS A 154 -24.91 7.86 -17.19
N ASP A 155 -23.73 7.28 -17.42
CA ASP A 155 -23.50 6.35 -18.52
C ASP A 155 -24.33 5.06 -18.33
N THR A 156 -24.37 4.53 -17.12
CA THR A 156 -25.19 3.35 -16.78
C THR A 156 -26.68 3.64 -16.93
N GLU A 157 -27.15 4.81 -16.51
CA GLU A 157 -28.54 5.24 -16.67
C GLU A 157 -28.89 5.40 -18.16
N ALA A 158 -28.03 6.06 -18.93
CA ALA A 158 -28.21 6.21 -20.37
C ALA A 158 -28.18 4.86 -21.11
N GLU A 159 -27.32 3.93 -20.70
CA GLU A 159 -27.28 2.57 -21.25
C GLU A 159 -28.53 1.78 -20.87
N ALA A 160 -29.00 1.88 -19.63
CA ALA A 160 -30.24 1.23 -19.19
C ALA A 160 -31.46 1.78 -19.95
N GLU A 161 -31.53 3.08 -20.19
CA GLU A 161 -32.57 3.68 -21.03
C GLU A 161 -32.48 3.20 -22.48
N LYS A 162 -31.27 3.18 -23.07
CA LYS A 162 -31.06 2.69 -24.43
C LYS A 162 -31.47 1.23 -24.55
N PHE A 163 -31.03 0.39 -23.62
CA PHE A 163 -31.41 -1.02 -23.57
C PHE A 163 -32.92 -1.20 -23.40
N SER A 164 -33.56 -0.38 -22.56
CA SER A 164 -35.02 -0.40 -22.39
C SER A 164 -35.74 -0.01 -23.69
N LYS A 165 -35.29 1.04 -24.38
CA LYS A 165 -35.82 1.47 -25.69
C LYS A 165 -35.57 0.44 -26.78
N GLU A 166 -34.40 -0.16 -26.83
CA GLU A 166 -34.07 -1.24 -27.78
C GLU A 166 -34.93 -2.47 -27.52
N ARG A 167 -35.13 -2.84 -26.25
CA ARG A 167 -36.01 -3.95 -25.85
C ARG A 167 -37.47 -3.66 -26.23
N GLU A 168 -37.98 -2.48 -25.91
CA GLU A 168 -39.34 -2.07 -26.31
C GLU A 168 -39.49 -2.04 -27.83
N GLY A 169 -38.53 -1.44 -28.54
CA GLY A 169 -38.47 -1.42 -30.00
C GLY A 169 -38.45 -2.83 -30.59
N PHE A 170 -37.68 -3.75 -30.00
CA PHE A 170 -37.61 -5.15 -30.40
C PHE A 170 -38.95 -5.87 -30.24
N PHE A 171 -39.70 -5.63 -29.15
CA PHE A 171 -41.02 -6.23 -28.96
C PHE A 171 -42.12 -5.59 -29.82
N ASN A 172 -41.99 -4.31 -30.14
CA ASN A 172 -42.94 -3.54 -30.95
C ASN A 172 -42.72 -3.69 -32.47
N GLN A 173 -41.68 -4.40 -32.91
CA GLN A 173 -41.48 -4.68 -34.34
C GLN A 173 -42.60 -5.58 -34.88
N ASP A 174 -43.14 -5.22 -36.06
CA ASP A 174 -44.10 -6.00 -36.85
C ASP A 174 -43.46 -7.22 -37.54
N ASN A 175 -42.62 -7.96 -36.81
CA ASN A 175 -41.94 -9.16 -37.28
C ASN A 175 -42.55 -10.42 -36.65
N THR A 176 -42.35 -11.58 -37.29
CA THR A 176 -42.84 -12.84 -36.72
C THR A 176 -41.99 -13.24 -35.50
N THR A 177 -42.56 -14.04 -34.59
CA THR A 177 -41.83 -14.54 -33.42
C THR A 177 -40.50 -15.23 -33.80
N TRP A 178 -40.45 -15.88 -34.97
CA TRP A 178 -39.26 -16.55 -35.49
C TRP A 178 -38.19 -15.59 -36.01
N ASP A 179 -38.58 -14.43 -36.56
CA ASP A 179 -37.64 -13.37 -36.95
C ASP A 179 -36.96 -12.76 -35.72
N ARG A 180 -37.70 -12.56 -34.62
CA ARG A 180 -37.15 -12.11 -33.33
C ARG A 180 -36.14 -13.09 -32.76
N VAL A 181 -36.48 -14.38 -32.78
CA VAL A 181 -35.57 -15.44 -32.31
C VAL A 181 -34.28 -15.47 -33.14
N LEU A 182 -34.38 -15.31 -34.46
CA LEU A 182 -33.19 -15.28 -35.33
C LEU A 182 -32.30 -14.06 -35.06
N GLN A 183 -32.86 -12.90 -34.69
CA GLN A 183 -32.11 -11.70 -34.31
C GLN A 183 -31.37 -11.86 -32.96
N LEU A 184 -31.90 -12.65 -32.02
CA LEU A 184 -31.27 -12.90 -30.72
C LEU A 184 -30.14 -13.92 -30.79
N ILE A 185 -30.15 -14.80 -31.78
CA ILE A 185 -29.14 -15.84 -31.94
C ILE A 185 -27.98 -15.29 -32.75
N ASN A 186 -26.75 -15.47 -32.27
CA ASN A 186 -25.56 -15.24 -33.09
C ASN A 186 -25.49 -16.32 -34.18
N VAL A 187 -25.92 -15.98 -35.39
CA VAL A 187 -26.08 -16.91 -36.52
C VAL A 187 -24.73 -17.52 -36.96
N ASP A 188 -23.64 -16.80 -36.73
CA ASP A 188 -22.30 -17.20 -37.18
C ASP A 188 -21.73 -18.35 -36.33
N ASP A 189 -22.01 -18.37 -35.03
CA ASP A 189 -21.56 -19.42 -34.09
C ASP A 189 -22.64 -20.46 -33.77
N ALA A 190 -23.81 -20.37 -34.39
CA ALA A 190 -24.96 -21.21 -34.07
C ALA A 190 -24.84 -22.68 -34.50
N ASP A 191 -23.82 -23.04 -35.28
CA ASP A 191 -23.67 -24.38 -35.86
C ASP A 191 -23.24 -25.43 -34.82
N LEU A 192 -22.38 -25.04 -33.87
CA LEU A 192 -21.87 -25.90 -32.80
C LEU A 192 -22.07 -25.24 -31.43
N VAL A 193 -23.11 -25.65 -30.72
CA VAL A 193 -23.41 -25.15 -29.37
C VAL A 193 -23.24 -26.29 -28.37
N ALA A 194 -22.31 -26.13 -27.43
CA ALA A 194 -22.01 -27.12 -26.38
C ALA A 194 -21.72 -28.53 -26.94
N GLY A 195 -20.96 -28.61 -28.04
CA GLY A 195 -20.56 -29.88 -28.67
C GLY A 195 -21.67 -30.61 -29.44
N ARG A 196 -22.86 -30.00 -29.58
CA ARG A 196 -23.95 -30.55 -30.39
C ARG A 196 -24.12 -29.75 -31.69
N ASP A 197 -24.13 -30.46 -32.81
CA ASP A 197 -24.44 -29.88 -34.12
C ASP A 197 -25.90 -29.43 -34.19
N ARG A 198 -26.10 -28.14 -34.42
CA ARG A 198 -27.41 -27.48 -34.57
C ARG A 198 -27.57 -26.84 -35.96
N SER A 199 -26.73 -27.19 -36.93
CA SER A 199 -26.79 -26.66 -38.30
C SER A 199 -28.18 -26.85 -38.94
N LYS A 200 -28.80 -28.03 -38.73
CA LYS A 200 -30.18 -28.30 -39.19
C LYS A 200 -31.22 -27.42 -38.52
N PHE A 201 -31.01 -27.05 -37.26
CA PHE A 201 -31.91 -26.17 -36.53
C PHE A 201 -31.82 -24.74 -37.05
N LYS A 202 -30.60 -24.25 -37.34
CA LYS A 202 -30.38 -22.98 -38.05
C LYS A 202 -31.07 -22.96 -39.41
N GLU A 203 -30.97 -24.03 -40.20
CA GLU A 203 -31.71 -24.14 -41.47
C GLU A 203 -33.24 -24.07 -41.29
N ILE A 204 -33.78 -24.70 -40.24
CA ILE A 204 -35.21 -24.65 -39.93
C ILE A 204 -35.64 -23.23 -39.55
N LEU A 205 -34.85 -22.53 -38.71
CA LEU A 205 -35.13 -21.14 -38.33
C LEU A 205 -35.09 -20.19 -39.54
N LEU A 206 -34.13 -20.37 -40.44
CA LEU A 206 -34.06 -19.60 -41.68
C LEU A 206 -35.27 -19.82 -42.60
N LYS A 207 -35.84 -21.03 -42.61
CA LYS A 207 -37.08 -21.34 -43.36
C LYS A 207 -38.35 -20.78 -42.71
N LEU A 208 -38.34 -20.62 -41.39
CA LEU A 208 -39.46 -20.04 -40.62
C LEU A 208 -39.48 -18.51 -40.68
N LYS A 209 -38.33 -17.89 -40.99
CA LYS A 209 -38.18 -16.44 -41.19
C LYS A 209 -39.25 -15.89 -42.16
N GLY A 210 -40.03 -14.92 -41.72
CA GLY A 210 -41.08 -14.26 -42.52
C GLY A 210 -42.30 -15.12 -42.91
N ASN A 211 -42.43 -16.35 -42.39
CA ASN A 211 -43.57 -17.21 -42.71
C ASN A 211 -44.77 -16.91 -41.80
N LYS A 212 -45.81 -16.29 -42.37
CA LYS A 212 -47.06 -15.91 -41.66
C LYS A 212 -47.94 -17.09 -41.24
N ASN A 213 -47.69 -18.29 -41.77
CA ASN A 213 -48.43 -19.50 -41.39
C ASN A 213 -47.68 -20.32 -40.33
N ALA A 214 -46.51 -19.86 -39.87
CA ALA A 214 -45.76 -20.53 -38.83
C ALA A 214 -46.51 -20.39 -37.48
N PRO A 215 -46.39 -21.40 -36.59
CA PRO A 215 -46.98 -21.31 -35.26
C PRO A 215 -46.38 -20.10 -34.51
N GLY A 216 -47.26 -19.23 -34.00
CA GLY A 216 -46.88 -17.99 -33.32
C GLY A 216 -46.55 -16.80 -34.24
N ALA A 217 -46.93 -16.86 -35.52
CA ALA A 217 -46.88 -15.72 -36.45
C ALA A 217 -48.10 -14.79 -36.33
#